data_AF-A0AAW2RFH7-F1
#
_entry.id   AF-A0AAW2RFH7-F1
#
_cell.length_a   1.000
_cell.length_b   1.000
_cell.length_c   1.000
_cell.angle_alpha   90.00
_cell.angle_beta   90.00
_cell.angle_gamma   90.00
#
_symmetry.space_group_name_H-M   'P 1'
#
loop_
_entity.id
_entity.type
_entity.pdbx_description
1 polymer ?
#
loop_
_entity_poly.entity_id
_entity_poly.type
_entity_poly.pdbx_seq_one_letter_code
_entity_poly.pdbx_strand_id
1 'polypeptide(L)'
;MSKEDLVPKTFRALVESAERKFARVRDAPLHPYGGSGPQYGHFYHKVFKAYMRLWKYQQENRAKLMESGLQRWEIGEIASRIGQLYFNQYLRTSEARFLLEAYIFYEAIFHRKYFEGSAKDRGVRFKELRFYARFLMVSLILNRTEMVKLLVEKFKELVDDSKVNFRETNFKEWKLVVQEIVRFTKADPAFMNARPLRYTAMFDSYPASLPYVARFHAKRLLKFRDALLTSYRKNEVKFAELTLDTFRMLQCLEWEPTGSFYQKHPVESRENGVLADNSITSGLIDINLMADMTDPNLPPNPKKAVLYRPSVTQLIAVSAGNLT
;
A
#
# COMPACT_ATOMS: atom_id res chain seq x y z
N MET A 1 -21.89 28.41 -23.40
CA MET A 1 -20.72 27.54 -23.14
C MET A 1 -21.14 26.11 -23.42
N SER A 2 -20.48 25.41 -24.35
CA SER A 2 -20.90 24.04 -24.71
C SER A 2 -20.67 23.08 -23.52
N LYS A 3 -21.47 22.02 -23.43
CA LYS A 3 -21.28 20.97 -22.40
C LYS A 3 -19.92 20.27 -22.53
N GLU A 4 -19.26 20.37 -23.68
CA GLU A 4 -17.98 19.71 -23.98
C GLU A 4 -16.81 20.36 -23.25
N ASP A 5 -16.75 21.69 -23.19
CA ASP A 5 -15.72 22.43 -22.44
C ASP A 5 -15.84 22.29 -20.92
N LEU A 6 -17.00 21.85 -20.44
CA LEU A 6 -17.26 21.72 -19.01
C LEU A 6 -16.61 20.48 -18.40
N VAL A 7 -16.48 19.39 -19.17
CA VAL A 7 -15.97 18.11 -18.67
C VAL A 7 -14.49 18.21 -18.26
N PRO A 8 -13.56 18.70 -19.10
CA PRO A 8 -12.16 18.84 -18.73
C PRO A 8 -11.96 19.85 -17.59
N LYS A 9 -12.70 20.96 -17.58
CA LYS A 9 -12.65 21.97 -16.51
C LYS A 9 -13.09 21.39 -15.17
N THR A 10 -14.18 20.63 -15.17
CA THR A 10 -14.68 19.95 -13.97
C THR A 10 -13.69 18.90 -13.47
N PHE A 11 -13.10 18.11 -14.39
CA PHE A 11 -12.06 17.15 -14.04
C PHE A 11 -10.85 17.82 -13.39
N ARG A 12 -10.32 18.91 -13.97
CA ARG A 12 -9.21 19.67 -13.39
C ARG A 12 -9.54 20.22 -12.00
N ALA A 13 -10.74 20.77 -11.82
CA ALA A 13 -11.20 21.23 -10.51
C ALA A 13 -11.30 20.09 -9.47
N LEU A 14 -11.74 18.89 -9.89
CA LEU A 14 -11.77 17.71 -9.02
C LEU A 14 -10.36 17.24 -8.64
N VAL A 15 -9.41 17.23 -9.58
CA VAL A 15 -7.99 16.90 -9.34
C VAL A 15 -7.41 17.85 -8.29
N GLU A 16 -7.47 19.16 -8.53
CA GLU A 16 -6.94 20.15 -7.57
C GLU A 16 -7.60 20.03 -6.19
N SER A 17 -8.92 19.81 -6.16
CA SER A 17 -9.68 19.66 -4.92
C SER A 17 -9.29 18.40 -4.15
N ALA A 18 -8.95 17.31 -4.83
CA ALA A 18 -8.45 16.08 -4.22
C ALA A 18 -7.00 16.25 -3.74
N GLU A 19 -6.13 16.85 -4.53
CA GLU A 19 -4.73 17.13 -4.16
C GLU A 19 -4.61 18.08 -2.97
N ARG A 20 -5.39 19.17 -2.94
CA ARG A 20 -5.44 20.09 -1.79
C ARG A 20 -5.85 19.37 -0.50
N LYS A 21 -6.78 18.42 -0.58
CA LYS A 21 -7.16 17.59 0.59
C LYS A 21 -6.05 16.62 0.94
N PHE A 22 -5.44 15.97 -0.05
CA PHE A 22 -4.33 15.04 0.15
C PHE A 22 -3.16 15.69 0.88
N ALA A 23 -2.79 16.92 0.51
CA ALA A 23 -1.70 17.65 1.13
C ALA A 23 -1.88 17.80 2.65
N ARG A 24 -3.13 17.93 3.13
CA ARG A 24 -3.45 18.07 4.57
C ARG A 24 -3.27 16.77 5.36
N VAL A 25 -3.31 15.62 4.70
CA VAL A 25 -3.16 14.30 5.34
C VAL A 25 -1.83 13.62 5.05
N ARG A 26 -1.01 14.20 4.17
CA ARG A 26 0.30 13.67 3.77
C ARG A 26 1.24 13.54 4.97
N ASP A 27 1.30 14.57 5.79
CA ASP A 27 2.23 14.66 6.93
C ASP A 27 1.53 14.34 8.27
N ALA A 28 0.28 13.86 8.20
CA ALA A 28 -0.47 13.49 9.40
C ALA A 28 0.17 12.28 10.08
N PRO A 29 0.29 12.27 11.43
CA PRO A 29 0.85 11.14 12.16
C PRO A 29 0.18 9.84 11.74
N LEU A 30 0.98 8.85 11.33
CA LEU A 30 0.50 7.53 10.90
C LEU A 30 -0.05 6.73 12.09
N HIS A 31 0.36 7.07 13.32
CA HIS A 31 -0.13 6.41 14.52
C HIS A 31 -1.30 7.19 15.15
N PRO A 32 -2.44 6.53 15.42
CA PRO A 32 -3.66 7.16 15.94
C PRO A 32 -3.52 7.70 17.38
N TYR A 33 -2.42 7.38 18.06
CA TYR A 33 -2.23 7.54 19.51
C TYR A 33 -1.77 8.93 19.98
N GLY A 34 -1.45 9.84 19.05
CA GLY A 34 -1.04 11.22 19.35
C GLY A 34 -2.19 12.22 19.58
N GLY A 35 -3.20 11.86 20.38
CA GLY A 35 -4.27 12.77 20.84
C GLY A 35 -5.20 13.39 19.79
N SER A 36 -5.02 13.04 18.51
CA SER A 36 -5.70 13.67 17.36
C SER A 36 -6.46 12.66 16.48
N GLY A 37 -6.58 11.40 16.94
CA GLY A 37 -7.15 10.26 16.20
C GLY A 37 -8.50 10.52 15.53
N PRO A 38 -9.50 11.14 16.19
CA PRO A 38 -10.81 11.40 15.57
C PRO A 38 -10.74 12.45 14.46
N GLN A 39 -9.99 13.53 14.67
CA GLN A 39 -9.89 14.64 13.72
C GLN A 39 -9.23 14.18 12.41
N TYR A 40 -8.13 13.43 12.52
CA TYR A 40 -7.44 12.88 11.34
C TYR A 40 -8.25 11.80 10.62
N GLY A 41 -9.04 10.99 11.33
CA GLY A 41 -9.98 10.03 10.73
C GLY A 41 -11.00 10.71 9.80
N HIS A 42 -11.60 11.83 10.25
CA HIS A 42 -12.51 12.61 9.42
C HIS A 42 -11.84 13.23 8.19
N PHE A 43 -10.59 13.71 8.31
CA PHE A 43 -9.85 14.22 7.16
C PHE A 43 -9.52 13.12 6.15
N TYR A 44 -9.12 11.93 6.60
CA TYR A 44 -8.87 10.78 5.73
C TYR A 44 -10.12 10.38 4.95
N HIS A 45 -11.28 10.28 5.61
CA HIS A 45 -12.54 9.99 4.94
C HIS A 45 -12.89 11.04 3.87
N LYS A 46 -12.68 12.33 4.16
CA LYS A 46 -12.91 13.42 3.18
C LYS A 46 -11.99 13.33 1.97
N VAL A 47 -10.71 12.97 2.16
CA VAL A 47 -9.74 12.81 1.07
C VAL A 47 -10.11 11.61 0.22
N PHE A 48 -10.41 10.48 0.86
CA PHE A 48 -10.82 9.25 0.19
C PHE A 48 -12.07 9.49 -0.67
N LYS A 49 -13.11 10.12 -0.11
CA LYS A 49 -14.33 10.48 -0.85
C LYS A 49 -14.03 11.39 -2.05
N ALA A 50 -13.09 12.32 -1.93
CA ALA A 50 -12.71 13.20 -3.04
C ALA A 50 -12.02 12.41 -4.17
N TYR A 51 -11.09 11.52 -3.84
CA TYR A 51 -10.42 10.66 -4.84
C TYR A 51 -11.38 9.66 -5.47
N MET A 52 -12.30 9.05 -4.70
CA MET A 52 -13.29 8.14 -5.27
C MET A 52 -14.26 8.85 -6.22
N ARG A 53 -14.66 10.09 -5.89
CA ARG A 53 -15.45 10.92 -6.81
C ARG A 53 -14.67 11.25 -8.08
N LEU A 54 -13.39 11.62 -7.96
CA LEU A 54 -12.51 11.89 -9.09
C LEU A 54 -12.32 10.64 -9.97
N TRP A 55 -12.11 9.48 -9.34
CA TRP A 55 -11.95 8.18 -10.01
C TRP A 55 -13.20 7.79 -10.79
N LYS A 56 -14.38 7.93 -10.18
CA LYS A 56 -15.66 7.69 -10.86
C LYS A 56 -15.85 8.64 -12.04
N TYR A 57 -15.60 9.94 -11.83
CA TYR A 57 -15.76 10.95 -12.88
C TYR A 57 -14.88 10.69 -14.10
N GLN A 58 -13.62 10.27 -13.91
CA GLN A 58 -12.74 9.97 -15.04
C GLN A 58 -13.14 8.70 -15.79
N GLN A 59 -13.71 7.70 -15.12
CA GLN A 59 -14.24 6.50 -15.78
C GLN A 59 -15.44 6.83 -16.66
N GLU A 60 -16.40 7.58 -16.13
CA GLU A 60 -17.63 7.94 -16.84
C GLU A 60 -17.39 8.87 -18.04
N ASN A 61 -16.32 9.68 -18.01
CA ASN A 61 -16.02 10.69 -19.03
C ASN A 61 -14.73 10.40 -19.80
N ARG A 62 -14.25 9.16 -19.77
CA ARG A 62 -12.91 8.76 -20.24
C ARG A 62 -12.61 9.22 -21.68
N ALA A 63 -13.51 8.95 -22.62
CA ALA A 63 -13.33 9.28 -24.04
C ALA A 63 -13.10 10.78 -24.26
N LYS A 64 -14.01 11.60 -23.73
CA LYS A 64 -13.94 13.08 -23.82
C LYS A 64 -12.69 13.66 -23.17
N LEU A 65 -12.28 13.10 -22.04
CA LEU A 65 -11.06 13.53 -21.37
C LEU A 65 -9.82 13.22 -22.21
N MET A 66 -9.76 12.06 -22.87
CA MET A 66 -8.66 11.72 -23.78
C MET A 66 -8.62 12.64 -25.01
N GLU A 67 -9.77 12.95 -25.61
CA GLU A 67 -9.89 13.93 -26.70
C GLU A 67 -9.39 15.32 -26.27
N SER A 68 -9.59 15.65 -25.00
CA SER A 68 -9.12 16.91 -24.40
C SER A 68 -7.66 16.88 -23.92
N GLY A 69 -6.90 15.83 -24.28
CA GLY A 69 -5.47 15.71 -24.00
C GLY A 69 -5.09 15.05 -22.67
N LEU A 70 -6.02 14.42 -21.95
CA LEU A 70 -5.72 13.66 -20.72
C LEU A 70 -4.72 12.54 -21.01
N GLN A 71 -3.56 12.61 -20.37
CA GLN A 71 -2.50 11.63 -20.53
C GLN A 71 -2.74 10.38 -19.68
N ARG A 72 -2.19 9.25 -20.12
CA ARG A 72 -2.31 7.97 -19.39
C ARG A 72 -1.69 8.05 -18.00
N TRP A 73 -0.54 8.72 -17.87
CA TRP A 73 0.17 8.84 -16.60
C TRP A 73 -0.64 9.63 -15.56
N GLU A 74 -1.52 10.55 -15.96
CA GLU A 74 -2.37 11.31 -15.04
C GLU A 74 -3.36 10.39 -14.31
N ILE A 75 -3.89 9.37 -15.01
CA ILE A 75 -4.75 8.35 -14.40
C ILE A 75 -3.93 7.45 -13.47
N GLY A 76 -2.72 7.07 -13.91
CA GLY A 76 -1.77 6.32 -13.11
C GLY A 76 -1.43 7.04 -11.80
N GLU A 77 -1.29 8.36 -11.83
CA GLU A 77 -1.09 9.18 -10.63
C GLU A 77 -2.33 9.15 -9.71
N ILE A 78 -3.54 9.31 -10.25
CA ILE A 78 -4.78 9.23 -9.44
C ILE A 78 -4.89 7.85 -8.78
N ALA A 79 -4.69 6.77 -9.54
CA ALA A 79 -4.67 5.41 -9.02
C ALA A 79 -3.59 5.22 -7.94
N SER A 80 -2.40 5.80 -8.14
CA SER A 80 -1.28 5.68 -7.21
C SER A 80 -1.59 6.39 -5.89
N ARG A 81 -2.31 7.52 -5.94
CA ARG A 81 -2.80 8.23 -4.75
C ARG A 81 -3.87 7.45 -4.00
N ILE A 82 -4.79 6.80 -4.72
CA ILE A 82 -5.80 5.93 -4.10
C ILE A 82 -5.12 4.76 -3.38
N GLY A 83 -4.19 4.08 -4.05
CA GLY A 83 -3.38 3.02 -3.43
C GLY A 83 -2.61 3.52 -2.20
N GLN A 84 -2.09 4.75 -2.24
CA GLN A 84 -1.43 5.36 -1.08
C GLN A 84 -2.40 5.59 0.09
N LEU A 85 -3.63 6.02 -0.17
CA LEU A 85 -4.64 6.22 0.89
C LEU A 85 -5.02 4.90 1.55
N TYR A 86 -5.20 3.84 0.75
CA TYR A 86 -5.42 2.49 1.26
C TYR A 86 -4.26 2.00 2.12
N PHE A 87 -3.02 2.16 1.64
CA PHE A 87 -1.84 1.76 2.40
C PHE A 87 -1.72 2.53 3.72
N ASN A 88 -1.97 3.85 3.71
CA ASN A 88 -1.98 4.66 4.93
C ASN A 88 -3.07 4.21 5.91
N GLN A 89 -4.23 3.75 5.41
CA GLN A 89 -5.27 3.20 6.26
C GLN A 89 -4.83 1.88 6.90
N TYR A 90 -4.15 1.00 6.15
CA TYR A 90 -3.51 -0.19 6.72
C TYR A 90 -2.52 0.16 7.83
N LEU A 91 -1.65 1.17 7.65
CA LEU A 91 -0.72 1.58 8.70
C LEU A 91 -1.41 2.08 9.98
N ARG A 92 -2.66 2.58 9.87
CA ARG A 92 -3.46 3.05 11.02
C ARG A 92 -4.23 1.94 11.71
N THR A 93 -4.80 1.01 10.95
CA THR A 93 -5.73 0.00 11.48
C THR A 93 -5.11 -1.39 11.59
N SER A 94 -4.01 -1.64 10.88
CA SER A 94 -3.40 -2.96 10.69
C SER A 94 -4.34 -3.99 10.07
N GLU A 95 -5.39 -3.54 9.37
CA GLU A 95 -6.31 -4.43 8.66
C GLU A 95 -5.78 -4.75 7.26
N ALA A 96 -5.45 -6.02 7.02
CA ALA A 96 -4.83 -6.50 5.79
C ALA A 96 -5.64 -6.19 4.51
N ARG A 97 -6.97 -6.05 4.60
CA ARG A 97 -7.83 -5.68 3.46
C ARG A 97 -7.38 -4.39 2.78
N PHE A 98 -6.99 -3.37 3.56
CA PHE A 98 -6.54 -2.10 3.00
C PHE A 98 -5.15 -2.22 2.35
N LEU A 99 -4.30 -3.11 2.86
CA LEU A 99 -3.02 -3.40 2.24
C LEU A 99 -3.20 -4.09 0.87
N LEU A 100 -4.17 -5.01 0.78
CA LEU A 100 -4.48 -5.68 -0.48
C LEU A 100 -5.09 -4.72 -1.50
N GLU A 101 -6.02 -3.85 -1.08
CA GLU A 101 -6.57 -2.81 -1.95
C GLU A 101 -5.46 -1.92 -2.54
N ALA A 102 -4.50 -1.51 -1.71
CA ALA A 102 -3.34 -0.77 -2.18
C ALA A 102 -2.54 -1.56 -3.24
N TYR A 103 -2.35 -2.87 -3.03
CA TYR A 103 -1.68 -3.76 -3.97
C TYR A 103 -2.43 -3.84 -5.30
N ILE A 104 -3.75 -4.00 -5.30
CA ILE A 104 -4.57 -4.09 -6.52
C ILE A 104 -4.41 -2.83 -7.37
N PHE A 105 -4.48 -1.66 -6.76
CA PHE A 105 -4.26 -0.40 -7.47
C PHE A 105 -2.86 -0.33 -8.08
N TYR A 106 -1.82 -0.70 -7.31
CA TYR A 106 -0.45 -0.65 -7.82
C TYR A 106 -0.15 -1.70 -8.90
N GLU A 107 -0.68 -2.91 -8.74
CA GLU A 107 -0.56 -3.99 -9.73
C GLU A 107 -1.27 -3.62 -11.04
N ALA A 108 -2.47 -3.02 -10.95
CA ALA A 108 -3.16 -2.50 -12.13
C ALA A 108 -2.36 -1.39 -12.81
N ILE A 109 -1.70 -0.51 -12.05
CA ILE A 109 -0.85 0.53 -12.63
C ILE A 109 0.33 -0.07 -13.40
N PHE A 110 0.98 -1.06 -12.80
CA PHE A 110 2.12 -1.75 -13.36
C PHE A 110 1.76 -2.46 -14.67
N HIS A 111 0.74 -3.32 -14.67
CA HIS A 111 0.36 -4.10 -15.85
C HIS A 111 -0.21 -3.25 -16.99
N ARG A 112 -0.95 -2.18 -16.67
CA ARG A 112 -1.50 -1.26 -17.68
C ARG A 112 -0.49 -0.24 -18.18
N LYS A 113 0.74 -0.22 -17.62
CA LYS A 113 1.84 0.64 -18.06
C LYS A 113 1.46 2.12 -18.17
N TYR A 114 0.76 2.67 -17.17
CA TYR A 114 0.26 4.06 -17.26
C TYR A 114 1.37 5.11 -17.41
N PHE A 115 2.61 4.81 -17.00
CA PHE A 115 3.75 5.71 -17.12
C PHE A 115 4.57 5.54 -18.42
N GLU A 116 4.23 4.56 -19.27
CA GLU A 116 4.94 4.32 -20.54
C GLU A 116 4.82 5.53 -21.48
N GLY A 117 5.90 5.86 -22.19
CA GLY A 117 5.96 7.01 -23.11
C GLY A 117 6.15 8.38 -22.44
N SER A 118 6.08 8.48 -21.11
CA SER A 118 6.27 9.74 -20.38
C SER A 118 7.74 10.03 -19.98
N ALA A 119 8.66 9.26 -20.54
CA ALA A 119 10.08 9.21 -20.18
C ALA A 119 10.83 10.55 -20.24
N LYS A 120 10.33 11.50 -21.04
CA LYS A 120 10.95 12.82 -21.28
C LYS A 120 10.55 13.87 -20.23
N ASP A 121 9.44 13.68 -19.54
CA ASP A 121 9.01 14.62 -18.50
C ASP A 121 9.64 14.24 -17.15
N ARG A 122 10.52 15.12 -16.66
CA ARG A 122 11.22 14.93 -15.38
C ARG A 122 10.24 14.77 -14.22
N GLY A 123 9.18 15.58 -14.18
CA GLY A 123 8.17 15.55 -13.13
C GLY A 123 7.41 14.23 -13.10
N VAL A 124 6.99 13.74 -14.26
CA VAL A 124 6.32 12.44 -14.40
C VAL A 124 7.25 11.30 -14.02
N ARG A 125 8.54 11.39 -14.36
CA ARG A 125 9.52 10.39 -13.95
C ARG A 125 9.63 10.25 -12.43
N PHE A 126 9.65 11.36 -11.68
CA PHE A 126 9.64 11.29 -10.22
C PHE A 126 8.30 10.78 -9.66
N LYS A 127 7.18 10.89 -10.38
CA LYS A 127 5.91 10.27 -9.98
C LYS A 127 5.99 8.75 -10.14
N GLU A 128 6.54 8.28 -11.26
CA GLU A 128 6.77 6.86 -11.53
C GLU A 128 7.72 6.22 -10.50
N LEU A 129 8.86 6.87 -10.20
CA LEU A 129 9.81 6.40 -9.18
C LEU A 129 9.14 6.23 -7.80
N ARG A 130 8.31 7.20 -7.39
CA ARG A 130 7.57 7.10 -6.13
C ARG A 130 6.49 6.03 -6.17
N PHE A 131 5.88 5.79 -7.33
CA PHE A 131 4.95 4.69 -7.53
C PHE A 131 5.66 3.34 -7.29
N TYR A 132 6.79 3.08 -7.95
CA TYR A 132 7.54 1.82 -7.78
C TYR A 132 8.00 1.63 -6.34
N ALA A 133 8.49 2.67 -5.66
CA ALA A 133 8.89 2.57 -4.26
C ALA A 133 7.72 2.18 -3.34
N ARG A 134 6.52 2.75 -3.57
CA ARG A 134 5.32 2.37 -2.80
C ARG A 134 4.84 0.96 -3.14
N PHE A 135 4.92 0.56 -4.42
CA PHE A 135 4.53 -0.78 -4.83
C PHE A 135 5.45 -1.82 -4.20
N LEU A 136 6.76 -1.60 -4.23
CA LEU A 136 7.75 -2.43 -3.52
C LEU A 136 7.42 -2.58 -2.03
N MET A 137 7.12 -1.48 -1.32
CA MET A 137 6.74 -1.53 0.10
C MET A 137 5.51 -2.41 0.33
N VAL A 138 4.45 -2.24 -0.47
CA VAL A 138 3.21 -3.01 -0.33
C VAL A 138 3.43 -4.49 -0.68
N SER A 139 4.14 -4.79 -1.77
CA SER A 139 4.46 -6.16 -2.18
C SER A 139 5.35 -6.87 -1.15
N LEU A 140 6.32 -6.16 -0.56
CA LEU A 140 7.14 -6.67 0.54
C LEU A 140 6.28 -7.02 1.74
N ILE A 141 5.47 -6.07 2.23
CA ILE A 141 4.63 -6.32 3.40
C ILE A 141 3.66 -7.45 3.11
N LEU A 142 3.06 -7.57 1.92
CA LEU A 142 2.21 -8.71 1.54
C LEU A 142 2.97 -10.03 1.33
N ASN A 143 4.29 -10.04 1.42
CA ASN A 143 5.14 -11.21 1.15
C ASN A 143 4.95 -11.79 -0.27
N ARG A 144 4.75 -10.92 -1.28
CA ARG A 144 4.66 -11.31 -2.71
C ARG A 144 6.05 -11.36 -3.33
N THR A 145 6.83 -12.35 -2.93
CA THR A 145 8.27 -12.46 -3.24
C THR A 145 8.59 -12.35 -4.74
N GLU A 146 7.84 -13.05 -5.60
CA GLU A 146 8.05 -12.99 -7.06
C GLU A 146 7.77 -11.60 -7.64
N MET A 147 6.70 -10.95 -7.19
CA MET A 147 6.42 -9.56 -7.58
C MET A 147 7.51 -8.62 -7.07
N VAL A 148 8.00 -8.80 -5.84
CA VAL A 148 9.12 -7.99 -5.31
C VAL A 148 10.36 -8.15 -6.18
N LYS A 149 10.77 -9.38 -6.53
CA LYS A 149 11.93 -9.64 -7.41
C LYS A 149 11.79 -8.89 -8.73
N LEU A 150 10.62 -9.01 -9.37
CA LEU A 150 10.32 -8.30 -10.63
C LEU A 150 10.41 -6.78 -10.46
N LEU A 151 9.82 -6.23 -9.41
CA LEU A 151 9.80 -4.80 -9.15
C LEU A 151 11.19 -4.25 -8.81
N VAL A 152 12.06 -5.01 -8.14
CA VAL A 152 13.43 -4.58 -7.85
C VAL A 152 14.21 -4.36 -9.14
N GLU A 153 14.13 -5.32 -10.08
CA GLU A 153 14.81 -5.18 -11.37
C GLU A 153 14.25 -4.02 -12.18
N LYS A 154 12.91 -3.90 -12.27
CA LYS A 154 12.26 -2.78 -12.97
C LYS A 154 12.60 -1.42 -12.37
N PHE A 155 12.66 -1.34 -11.05
CA PHE A 155 12.98 -0.10 -10.36
C PHE A 155 14.45 0.30 -10.56
N LYS A 156 15.37 -0.67 -10.57
CA LYS A 156 16.78 -0.44 -10.91
C LYS A 156 16.93 0.06 -12.34
N GLU A 157 16.32 -0.62 -13.32
CA GLU A 157 16.28 -0.19 -14.72
C GLU A 157 15.75 1.24 -14.85
N LEU A 158 14.65 1.56 -14.16
CA LEU A 158 14.02 2.88 -14.19
C LEU A 158 14.95 3.98 -13.65
N VAL A 159 15.65 3.72 -12.54
CA VAL A 159 16.58 4.68 -11.94
C VAL A 159 17.79 4.90 -12.84
N ASP A 160 18.30 3.85 -13.49
CA ASP A 160 19.43 3.96 -14.41
C ASP A 160 19.05 4.67 -15.71
N ASP A 161 17.89 4.36 -16.30
CA ASP A 161 17.32 5.11 -17.44
C ASP A 161 17.10 6.59 -17.10
N SER A 162 16.62 6.89 -15.90
CA SER A 162 16.40 8.27 -15.43
C SER A 162 17.71 9.06 -15.38
N LYS A 163 18.82 8.45 -14.93
CA LYS A 163 20.13 9.13 -14.91
C LYS A 163 20.63 9.46 -16.31
N VAL A 164 20.43 8.56 -17.26
CA VAL A 164 20.85 8.75 -18.66
C VAL A 164 20.07 9.88 -19.31
N ASN A 165 18.75 9.92 -19.10
CA ASN A 165 17.85 10.91 -19.70
C ASN A 165 17.89 12.28 -19.00
N PHE A 166 18.26 12.35 -17.73
CA PHE A 166 18.28 13.59 -16.95
C PHE A 166 19.65 13.82 -16.28
N ARG A 167 20.71 13.99 -17.09
CA ARG A 167 22.11 14.09 -16.63
C ARG A 167 22.37 15.20 -15.59
N GLU A 168 21.62 16.29 -15.67
CA GLU A 168 21.74 17.43 -14.74
C GLU A 168 21.02 17.20 -13.40
N THR A 169 20.21 16.13 -13.29
CA THR A 169 19.43 15.84 -12.08
C THR A 169 20.18 14.86 -11.18
N ASN A 170 20.25 15.17 -9.88
CA ASN A 170 20.89 14.31 -8.89
C ASN A 170 19.96 13.16 -8.47
N PHE A 171 20.29 11.91 -8.87
CA PHE A 171 19.57 10.70 -8.46
C PHE A 171 20.24 9.92 -7.31
N LYS A 172 21.11 10.55 -6.52
CA LYS A 172 21.80 9.87 -5.40
C LYS A 172 20.83 9.23 -4.42
N GLU A 173 19.77 9.94 -4.02
CA GLU A 173 18.76 9.40 -3.11
C GLU A 173 18.06 8.16 -3.69
N TRP A 174 17.63 8.21 -4.95
CA TRP A 174 17.01 7.07 -5.62
C TRP A 174 17.97 5.88 -5.77
N LYS A 175 19.26 6.15 -6.01
CA LYS A 175 20.29 5.10 -6.00
C LYS A 175 20.42 4.46 -4.61
N LEU A 176 20.33 5.24 -3.54
CA LEU A 176 20.32 4.71 -2.18
C LEU A 176 19.09 3.83 -1.95
N VAL A 177 17.89 4.25 -2.39
CA VAL A 177 16.66 3.44 -2.28
C VAL A 177 16.80 2.11 -3.02
N VAL A 178 17.39 2.09 -4.23
CA VAL A 178 17.70 0.84 -4.96
C VAL A 178 18.70 -0.03 -4.20
N GLN A 179 19.76 0.56 -3.63
CA GLN A 179 20.73 -0.19 -2.84
C GLN A 179 20.12 -0.80 -1.57
N GLU A 180 19.25 -0.05 -0.89
CA GLU A 180 18.52 -0.50 0.28
C GLU A 180 17.67 -1.73 -0.05
N ILE A 181 16.80 -1.66 -1.07
CA ILE A 181 15.92 -2.78 -1.42
C ILE A 181 16.71 -4.02 -1.88
N VAL A 182 17.78 -3.84 -2.67
CA VAL A 182 18.63 -4.96 -3.13
C VAL A 182 19.34 -5.62 -1.95
N ARG A 183 19.81 -4.85 -0.97
CA ARG A 183 20.40 -5.43 0.26
C ARG A 183 19.34 -6.12 1.10
N PHE A 184 18.16 -5.52 1.20
CA PHE A 184 17.04 -6.06 1.95
C PHE A 184 16.61 -7.45 1.46
N THR A 185 16.37 -7.59 0.16
CA THR A 185 15.95 -8.88 -0.43
C THR A 185 17.04 -9.93 -0.43
N LYS A 186 18.32 -9.53 -0.48
CA LYS A 186 19.47 -10.46 -0.35
C LYS A 186 19.71 -10.94 1.07
N ALA A 187 19.47 -10.09 2.07
CA ALA A 187 19.76 -10.39 3.47
C ALA A 187 18.68 -11.23 4.15
N ASP A 188 17.50 -11.38 3.52
CA ASP A 188 16.42 -12.18 4.08
C ASP A 188 16.40 -13.60 3.51
N PRO A 189 16.90 -14.62 4.24
CA PRO A 189 16.77 -16.01 3.82
C PRO A 189 15.30 -16.47 3.86
N ALA A 190 14.40 -15.78 4.57
CA ALA A 190 12.96 -16.06 4.52
C ALA A 190 12.32 -15.72 3.16
N PHE A 191 12.95 -14.84 2.37
CA PHE A 191 12.63 -14.65 0.94
C PHE A 191 13.01 -15.88 0.09
N MET A 192 13.87 -16.75 0.62
CA MET A 192 14.41 -17.97 -0.01
C MET A 192 13.85 -19.26 0.62
N ASN A 193 13.25 -19.21 1.81
CA ASN A 193 12.77 -20.37 2.56
C ASN A 193 11.26 -20.61 2.36
N ALA A 194 10.86 -21.89 2.35
CA ALA A 194 9.50 -22.34 2.04
C ALA A 194 8.46 -22.10 3.16
N ARG A 195 8.88 -21.87 4.42
CA ARG A 195 7.96 -21.69 5.55
C ARG A 195 7.64 -20.20 5.75
N PRO A 196 6.36 -19.78 5.64
CA PRO A 196 5.94 -18.42 5.95
C PRO A 196 6.27 -18.06 7.41
N LEU A 197 6.70 -16.81 7.66
CA LEU A 197 6.81 -16.26 9.01
C LEU A 197 5.43 -15.95 9.64
N ARG A 198 4.43 -15.78 8.77
CA ARG A 198 3.04 -15.56 9.16
C ARG A 198 2.45 -16.84 9.73
N TYR A 199 1.50 -16.67 10.65
CA TYR A 199 0.63 -17.77 11.05
C TYR A 199 0.02 -18.41 9.81
N THR A 200 -0.01 -19.74 9.77
CA THR A 200 -0.65 -20.51 8.71
C THR A 200 -1.12 -21.85 9.25
N ALA A 201 -2.38 -22.17 8.99
CA ALA A 201 -2.99 -23.41 9.47
C ALA A 201 -2.29 -24.68 8.95
N MET A 202 -1.53 -24.58 7.84
CA MET A 202 -0.76 -25.70 7.28
C MET A 202 0.51 -26.03 8.08
N PHE A 203 1.15 -25.05 8.73
CA PHE A 203 2.45 -25.23 9.38
C PHE A 203 2.42 -24.96 10.89
N ASP A 204 1.39 -24.28 11.39
CA ASP A 204 1.28 -23.88 12.78
C ASP A 204 0.21 -24.67 13.54
N SER A 205 0.40 -24.81 14.84
CA SER A 205 -0.52 -25.53 15.71
C SER A 205 -1.88 -24.85 15.76
N TYR A 206 -2.94 -25.65 15.76
CA TYR A 206 -4.30 -25.14 15.89
C TYR A 206 -4.45 -24.29 17.16
N PRO A 207 -5.11 -23.11 17.13
CA PRO A 207 -5.14 -22.22 18.28
C PRO A 207 -5.64 -22.86 19.57
N ALA A 208 -6.56 -23.84 19.47
CA ALA A 208 -7.09 -24.56 20.63
C ALA A 208 -6.11 -25.59 21.24
N SER A 209 -5.01 -25.94 20.57
CA SER A 209 -3.97 -26.83 21.13
C SER A 209 -2.85 -26.07 21.85
N LEU A 210 -2.84 -24.74 21.78
CA LEU A 210 -1.85 -23.93 22.48
C LEU A 210 -2.16 -23.84 23.98
N PRO A 211 -1.13 -23.90 24.85
CA PRO A 211 -1.32 -23.76 26.28
C PRO A 211 -1.96 -22.41 26.60
N TYR A 212 -3.00 -22.44 27.43
CA TYR A 212 -3.74 -21.25 27.80
C TYR A 212 -2.83 -20.31 28.62
N VAL A 213 -2.67 -19.06 28.17
CA VAL A 213 -1.93 -18.04 28.94
C VAL A 213 -2.61 -17.85 30.29
N ALA A 214 -1.87 -18.04 31.39
CA ALA A 214 -2.41 -18.01 32.75
C ALA A 214 -3.45 -16.90 32.95
N ARG A 215 -4.66 -17.27 33.39
CA ARG A 215 -5.74 -16.30 33.64
C ARG A 215 -5.27 -15.33 34.72
N PHE A 216 -5.14 -14.05 34.38
CA PHE A 216 -4.95 -13.01 35.39
C PHE A 216 -6.18 -12.88 36.31
N HIS A 217 -7.38 -13.21 35.78
CA HIS A 217 -8.64 -13.23 36.52
C HIS A 217 -9.62 -14.23 35.87
N ALA A 218 -10.49 -14.87 36.66
CA ALA A 218 -11.41 -15.93 36.21
C ALA A 218 -12.29 -15.58 35.00
N LYS A 219 -12.52 -14.28 34.76
CA LYS A 219 -13.34 -13.74 33.66
C LYS A 219 -12.56 -12.94 32.60
N ARG A 220 -11.22 -12.80 32.71
CA ARG A 220 -10.43 -11.96 31.80
C ARG A 220 -9.36 -12.76 31.09
N LEU A 221 -9.62 -13.04 29.82
CA LEU A 221 -8.65 -13.52 28.84
C LEU A 221 -7.70 -12.39 28.45
N LEU A 222 -6.38 -12.63 28.47
CA LEU A 222 -5.43 -11.72 27.84
C LEU A 222 -5.60 -11.80 26.31
N LYS A 223 -5.65 -10.63 25.66
CA LYS A 223 -5.72 -10.51 24.20
C LYS A 223 -4.57 -9.64 23.74
N PHE A 224 -3.81 -10.11 22.76
CA PHE A 224 -2.79 -9.30 22.11
C PHE A 224 -3.45 -8.25 21.22
N ARG A 225 -3.38 -6.98 21.61
CA ARG A 225 -4.09 -5.87 20.93
C ARG A 225 -3.16 -4.98 20.11
N ASP A 226 -2.04 -4.60 20.69
CA ASP A 226 -1.13 -3.60 20.11
C ASP A 226 0.31 -4.11 20.19
N ALA A 227 1.09 -3.80 19.16
CA ALA A 227 2.49 -4.14 19.02
C ALA A 227 3.27 -2.89 18.60
N LEU A 228 4.31 -2.55 19.36
CA LEU A 228 5.23 -1.48 19.03
C LEU A 228 6.58 -2.09 18.61
N LEU A 229 6.87 -2.01 17.32
CA LEU A 229 8.10 -2.52 16.72
C LEU A 229 9.07 -1.36 16.54
N THR A 230 10.20 -1.38 17.25
CA THR A 230 11.19 -0.31 17.17
C THR A 230 12.58 -0.83 16.89
N SER A 231 13.36 -0.04 16.16
CA SER A 231 14.79 -0.25 15.99
C SER A 231 15.55 1.05 16.31
N TYR A 232 16.76 0.92 16.86
CA TYR A 232 17.63 2.05 17.20
C TYR A 232 19.02 2.01 16.54
N ARG A 233 19.37 0.95 15.79
CA ARG A 233 20.75 0.78 15.28
C ARG A 233 20.96 1.51 13.96
N LYS A 234 22.17 2.08 13.79
CA LYS A 234 22.51 2.96 12.66
C LYS A 234 22.77 2.22 11.34
N ASN A 235 23.15 0.94 11.38
CA ASN A 235 23.63 0.19 10.21
C ASN A 235 22.84 -1.09 9.93
N GLU A 236 21.54 -1.09 10.23
CA GLU A 236 20.68 -2.22 9.92
C GLU A 236 20.31 -2.28 8.44
N VAL A 237 20.12 -3.50 7.95
CA VAL A 237 19.50 -3.70 6.64
C VAL A 237 18.06 -3.24 6.72
N LYS A 238 17.70 -2.29 5.85
CA LYS A 238 16.36 -1.68 5.83
C LYS A 238 15.96 -1.32 4.41
N PHE A 239 14.67 -1.09 4.24
CA PHE A 239 14.10 -0.41 3.09
C PHE A 239 13.15 0.68 3.60
N ALA A 240 13.46 1.94 3.28
CA ALA A 240 12.80 3.10 3.88
C ALA A 240 12.91 3.10 5.41
N GLU A 241 11.79 3.03 6.12
CA GLU A 241 11.71 2.98 7.59
C GLU A 241 11.55 1.54 8.13
N LEU A 242 11.44 0.55 7.24
CA LEU A 242 11.24 -0.84 7.61
C LEU A 242 12.59 -1.57 7.66
N THR A 243 13.05 -1.89 8.86
CA THR A 243 14.25 -2.72 9.07
C THR A 243 13.93 -4.19 8.85
N LEU A 244 14.92 -5.00 8.52
CA LEU A 244 14.77 -6.43 8.29
C LEU A 244 14.16 -7.15 9.50
N ASP A 245 14.61 -6.81 10.70
CA ASP A 245 14.11 -7.43 11.93
C ASP A 245 12.68 -6.97 12.23
N THR A 246 12.37 -5.67 12.08
CA THR A 246 10.99 -5.19 12.23
C THR A 246 10.05 -5.75 11.17
N PHE A 247 10.55 -6.03 9.96
CA PHE A 247 9.78 -6.71 8.92
C PHE A 247 9.45 -8.14 9.33
N ARG A 248 10.44 -8.91 9.80
CA ARG A 248 10.21 -10.28 10.28
C ARG A 248 9.21 -10.32 11.43
N MET A 249 9.38 -9.43 12.41
CA MET A 249 8.41 -9.28 13.50
C MET A 249 7.03 -8.90 12.97
N LEU A 250 6.94 -7.96 12.03
CA LEU A 250 5.68 -7.57 11.39
C LEU A 250 5.00 -8.79 10.73
N GLN A 251 5.75 -9.61 9.98
CA GLN A 251 5.22 -10.82 9.36
C GLN A 251 4.67 -11.81 10.40
N CYS A 252 5.34 -12.01 11.54
CA CYS A 252 4.84 -12.89 12.60
C CYS A 252 3.53 -12.39 13.25
N LEU A 253 3.21 -11.10 13.11
CA LEU A 253 2.04 -10.48 13.72
C LEU A 253 0.86 -10.30 12.75
N GLU A 254 0.95 -10.84 11.54
CA GLU A 254 -0.17 -10.86 10.59
C GLU A 254 -0.93 -12.19 10.68
N TRP A 255 -2.21 -12.13 11.05
CA TRP A 255 -3.13 -13.27 11.16
C TRP A 255 -3.69 -13.69 9.77
N GLU A 256 -2.78 -14.02 8.85
CA GLU A 256 -2.92 -14.45 7.44
C GLU A 256 -3.25 -13.42 6.34
N PRO A 257 -2.30 -13.26 5.38
CA PRO A 257 -2.57 -13.32 3.95
C PRO A 257 -1.49 -14.19 3.26
N THR A 258 -1.63 -15.51 3.30
CA THR A 258 -0.78 -16.49 2.59
C THR A 258 -0.99 -16.48 1.07
N GLY A 259 -1.72 -15.49 0.54
CA GLY A 259 -1.96 -15.35 -0.89
C GLY A 259 -2.91 -16.40 -1.47
N SER A 260 -3.39 -17.37 -0.68
CA SER A 260 -4.45 -18.33 -1.02
C SER A 260 -5.74 -17.62 -1.40
N PHE A 261 -6.08 -16.54 -0.69
CA PHE A 261 -7.26 -15.70 -0.99
C PHE A 261 -7.16 -14.88 -2.28
N TYR A 262 -5.98 -14.87 -2.91
CA TYR A 262 -5.81 -14.27 -4.23
C TYR A 262 -5.39 -15.34 -5.22
N GLN A 263 -6.14 -16.44 -5.26
CA GLN A 263 -6.23 -17.23 -6.47
C GLN A 263 -7.01 -16.37 -7.46
N LYS A 264 -6.33 -15.80 -8.46
CA LYS A 264 -7.00 -15.17 -9.60
C LYS A 264 -8.07 -16.17 -10.07
N HIS A 265 -9.35 -15.81 -9.99
CA HIS A 265 -10.37 -16.60 -10.68
C HIS A 265 -9.90 -16.74 -12.15
N PRO A 266 -9.80 -17.97 -12.69
CA PRO A 266 -9.63 -18.14 -14.11
C PRO A 266 -10.77 -17.35 -14.77
N VAL A 267 -10.43 -16.41 -15.63
CA VAL A 267 -11.44 -15.74 -16.45
C VAL A 267 -12.04 -16.83 -17.32
N GLU A 268 -13.24 -17.30 -16.98
CA GLU A 268 -14.01 -18.15 -17.87
C GLU A 268 -14.23 -17.35 -19.16
N SER A 269 -13.65 -17.86 -20.24
CA SER A 269 -13.84 -17.36 -21.59
C SER A 269 -15.31 -17.55 -21.96
N ARG A 270 -16.15 -16.54 -21.71
CA ARG A 270 -17.42 -16.43 -22.42
C ARG A 270 -17.13 -15.91 -23.82
N GLU A 271 -17.15 -16.84 -24.76
CA GLU A 271 -17.25 -16.55 -26.18
C GLU A 271 -18.45 -15.64 -26.43
N ASN A 272 -18.19 -14.39 -26.80
CA ASN A 272 -18.79 -13.69 -27.94
C ASN A 272 -18.37 -12.21 -27.94
N GLY A 273 -17.83 -11.78 -29.08
CA GLY A 273 -17.15 -10.51 -29.25
C GLY A 273 -18.04 -9.27 -29.13
N VAL A 274 -17.59 -8.33 -28.31
CA VAL A 274 -17.34 -6.90 -28.62
C VAL A 274 -16.35 -6.46 -27.53
N LEU A 275 -15.16 -5.98 -27.93
CA LEU A 275 -14.14 -5.46 -27.00
C LEU A 275 -14.64 -4.16 -26.37
N ALA A 276 -15.42 -4.27 -25.29
CA ALA A 276 -15.75 -3.18 -24.39
C ALA A 276 -14.77 -3.22 -23.20
N ASP A 277 -14.01 -2.14 -23.08
CA ASP A 277 -12.89 -1.88 -22.16
C ASP A 277 -13.30 -1.75 -20.67
N ASN A 278 -14.10 -2.68 -20.15
CA ASN A 278 -14.66 -2.64 -18.80
C ASN A 278 -13.95 -3.59 -17.82
N SER A 279 -12.61 -3.68 -17.90
CA SER A 279 -11.82 -4.31 -16.84
C SER A 279 -11.86 -3.45 -15.57
N ILE A 280 -12.88 -3.70 -14.75
CA ILE A 280 -12.79 -4.00 -13.31
C ILE A 280 -11.67 -3.25 -12.58
N THR A 281 -11.68 -1.93 -12.69
CA THR A 281 -11.17 -1.06 -11.63
C THR A 281 -12.35 -0.34 -11.00
N SER A 282 -13.44 -1.09 -10.80
CA SER A 282 -14.65 -0.65 -10.12
C SER A 282 -14.38 -0.62 -8.62
N GLY A 283 -14.81 0.45 -7.96
CA GLY A 283 -15.11 0.37 -6.53
C GLY A 283 -16.08 -0.79 -6.27
N LEU A 284 -15.97 -1.37 -5.07
CA LEU A 284 -16.46 -2.70 -4.68
C LEU A 284 -15.58 -3.82 -5.23
N ILE A 285 -14.56 -4.17 -4.45
CA ILE A 285 -14.31 -5.58 -4.18
C ILE A 285 -15.66 -6.23 -3.80
N ASP A 286 -15.97 -7.37 -4.42
CA ASP A 286 -17.14 -8.17 -4.12
C ASP A 286 -17.18 -8.45 -2.61
N ILE A 287 -18.33 -8.23 -1.95
CA ILE A 287 -18.50 -8.49 -0.51
C ILE A 287 -18.17 -9.95 -0.19
N ASN A 288 -18.34 -10.84 -1.17
CA ASN A 288 -17.93 -12.24 -1.08
C ASN A 288 -16.40 -12.40 -1.01
N LEU A 289 -15.63 -11.64 -1.80
CA LEU A 289 -14.17 -11.60 -1.69
C LEU A 289 -13.71 -11.03 -0.34
N MET A 290 -14.49 -10.12 0.27
CA MET A 290 -14.22 -9.61 1.62
C MET A 290 -14.45 -10.66 2.72
N ALA A 291 -15.46 -11.51 2.58
CA ALA A 291 -15.76 -12.61 3.50
C ALA A 291 -14.74 -13.75 3.35
N ASP A 292 -14.33 -14.04 2.11
CA ASP A 292 -13.32 -15.05 1.82
C ASP A 292 -11.94 -14.66 2.35
N MET A 293 -11.62 -13.37 2.49
CA MET A 293 -10.31 -12.88 2.94
C MET A 293 -10.07 -12.86 4.45
N THR A 294 -11.10 -13.13 5.25
CA THR A 294 -11.00 -13.14 6.72
C THR A 294 -11.49 -14.48 7.23
N ASP A 295 -10.59 -15.30 7.76
CA ASP A 295 -11.00 -16.48 8.53
C ASP A 295 -11.76 -16.01 9.78
N PRO A 296 -13.08 -16.27 9.89
CA PRO A 296 -13.88 -15.83 11.03
C PRO A 296 -13.43 -16.48 12.35
N ASN A 297 -12.62 -17.53 12.28
CA ASN A 297 -12.06 -18.21 13.45
C ASN A 297 -10.77 -17.56 13.97
N LEU A 298 -10.18 -16.62 13.21
CA LEU A 298 -8.97 -15.91 13.65
C LEU A 298 -9.31 -14.64 14.42
N PRO A 299 -8.52 -14.30 15.47
CA PRO A 299 -8.67 -13.01 16.13
C PRO A 299 -8.32 -11.86 15.17
N PRO A 300 -8.82 -10.64 15.44
CA PRO A 300 -8.45 -9.48 14.64
C PRO A 300 -6.94 -9.23 14.73
N ASN A 301 -6.38 -8.70 13.64
CA ASN A 301 -4.98 -8.32 13.59
C ASN A 301 -4.62 -7.33 14.70
N PRO A 302 -3.52 -7.55 15.46
CA PRO A 302 -3.04 -6.57 16.40
C PRO A 302 -2.62 -5.32 15.62
N LYS A 303 -2.87 -4.17 16.23
CA LYS A 303 -2.40 -2.90 15.69
C LYS A 303 -0.90 -2.84 15.83
N LYS A 304 -0.22 -2.49 14.74
CA LYS A 304 1.23 -2.51 14.63
C LYS A 304 1.72 -1.09 14.38
N ALA A 305 2.59 -0.61 15.26
CA ALA A 305 3.33 0.63 15.07
C ALA A 305 4.79 0.30 14.81
N VAL A 306 5.33 0.72 13.65
CA VAL A 306 6.74 0.52 13.29
C VAL A 306 7.45 1.87 13.38
N LEU A 307 8.44 1.97 14.27
CA LEU A 307 9.22 3.18 14.45
C LEU A 307 10.71 2.92 14.20
N TYR A 308 11.28 3.60 13.21
CA TYR A 308 12.71 3.58 12.98
C TYR A 308 13.39 4.73 13.71
N ARG A 309 14.21 4.39 14.71
CA ARG A 309 14.99 5.31 15.54
C ARG A 309 14.12 6.44 16.13
N PRO A 310 13.01 6.11 16.82
CA PRO A 310 12.12 7.14 17.34
C PRO A 310 12.80 8.00 18.40
N SER A 311 12.42 9.26 18.47
CA SER A 311 12.71 10.10 19.63
C SER A 311 11.94 9.61 20.86
N VAL A 312 12.38 9.98 22.06
CA VAL A 312 11.66 9.70 23.31
C VAL A 312 10.22 10.22 23.24
N THR A 313 10.01 11.41 22.67
CA THR A 313 8.69 12.00 22.47
C THR A 313 7.80 11.15 21.55
N GLN A 314 8.36 10.63 20.45
CA GLN A 314 7.62 9.74 19.54
C GLN A 314 7.25 8.43 20.23
N LEU A 315 8.16 7.86 21.02
CA LEU A 315 7.90 6.63 21.77
C LEU A 315 6.78 6.84 22.79
N ILE A 316 6.86 7.90 23.60
CA ILE A 316 5.85 8.25 24.60
C ILE A 316 4.49 8.51 23.94
N ALA A 317 4.44 9.23 22.81
CA ALA A 317 3.20 9.52 22.11
C ALA A 317 2.48 8.26 21.63
N VAL A 318 3.22 7.24 21.18
CA VAL A 318 2.63 5.97 20.76
C VAL A 318 2.25 5.10 21.96
N SER A 319 3.08 5.06 23.02
CA SER A 319 2.81 4.29 24.23
C SER A 319 1.66 4.85 25.07
N ALA A 320 1.53 6.17 25.18
CA ALA A 320 0.50 6.81 26.01
C ALA A 320 -0.91 6.63 25.44
N GLY A 321 -1.08 6.62 24.11
CA GLY A 321 -2.38 6.31 23.52
C GLY A 321 -2.75 4.82 23.57
N ASN A 322 -1.81 3.93 23.92
CA ASN A 322 -2.11 2.51 24.20
C ASN A 322 -2.61 2.27 25.64
N LEU A 323 -2.53 3.27 26.53
CA LEU A 323 -2.88 3.16 27.95
C LEU A 323 -4.29 3.66 28.30
N THR A 324 -5.06 4.11 27.30
CA THR A 324 -6.49 4.48 27.40
C THR A 324 -7.33 3.53 26.59
#